data_AF-A0A2K2AWS0-F1
#
_entry.id   AF-A0A2K2AWS0-F1
#
_cell.length_a   1.000
_cell.length_b   1.000
_cell.length_c   1.000
_cell.angle_alpha   90.00
_cell.angle_beta   90.00
_cell.angle_gamma   90.00
#
_symmetry.space_group_name_H-M   'P 1'
#
loop_
_entity.id
_entity.type
_entity.pdbx_description
1 polymer ?
#
loop_
_entity_poly.entity_id
_entity_poly.type
_entity_poly.pdbx_seq_one_letter_code
_entity_poly.pdbx_strand_id
1 'polypeptide(L)'
;MSWINQRRRPRPSLRFFRAGNAYLGHGTHAASTVAGFTVEGGSLYSMGQGAAQGGVPSSRLAIYIVCYVDGCRDLDLMAAFDDANIQDGVQKQSIID
;
A
#
# COMPACT_ATOMS: atom_id res chain seq x y z
N MET A 1 -34.71 -1.93 4.87
CA MET A 1 -33.50 -2.78 4.99
C MET A 1 -32.28 -1.99 4.47
N SER A 2 -31.88 -0.85 5.04
CA SER A 2 -30.90 -0.66 6.13
C SER A 2 -29.81 -1.72 6.29
N TRP A 3 -28.76 -1.68 5.45
CA TRP A 3 -27.42 -2.24 5.76
C TRP A 3 -26.27 -1.48 5.08
N ILE A 4 -26.43 -0.17 4.80
CA ILE A 4 -25.29 0.74 4.57
C ILE A 4 -24.70 1.07 5.95
N ASN A 5 -24.19 0.05 6.65
CA ASN A 5 -23.59 0.22 7.96
C ASN A 5 -22.10 0.52 7.80
N GLN A 6 -21.82 1.78 7.50
CA GLN A 6 -20.83 2.63 8.17
C GLN A 6 -19.67 1.93 8.92
N ARG A 7 -18.86 1.12 8.25
CA ARG A 7 -17.44 1.16 8.57
C ARG A 7 -16.84 2.26 7.71
N ARG A 8 -16.83 3.48 8.26
CA ARG A 8 -15.91 4.52 7.81
C ARG A 8 -14.51 3.93 7.90
N ARG A 9 -14.05 3.27 6.82
CA ARG A 9 -12.67 2.83 6.71
C ARG A 9 -11.86 4.11 6.81
N PRO A 10 -10.89 4.19 7.75
CA PRO A 10 -10.16 5.43 7.96
C PRO A 10 -9.58 5.85 6.62
N ARG A 11 -9.89 7.09 6.19
CA ARG A 11 -9.25 7.73 5.04
C ARG A 11 -7.74 7.47 5.15
N PRO A 12 -7.03 7.12 4.07
CA PRO A 12 -5.61 6.78 4.14
C PRO A 12 -4.86 8.00 4.71
N SER A 13 -4.66 7.99 6.03
CA SER A 13 -4.05 9.09 6.74
C SER A 13 -2.55 8.87 6.64
N LEU A 14 -1.94 9.73 5.83
CA LEU A 14 -0.50 9.92 5.71
C LEU A 14 0.10 10.08 7.12
N ARG A 15 0.71 9.03 7.68
CA ARG A 15 1.63 9.08 8.82
C ARG A 15 2.27 7.71 9.00
N PHE A 16 3.51 7.60 8.53
CA PHE A 16 4.39 6.44 8.60
C PHE A 16 3.81 5.17 7.97
N PHE A 17 4.51 4.57 6.99
CA PHE A 17 4.13 3.29 6.38
C PHE A 17 4.27 2.14 7.39
N ARG A 18 3.40 2.11 8.38
CA ARG A 18 3.16 0.97 9.25
C ARG A 18 1.71 0.58 9.07
N ALA A 19 1.42 0.05 7.88
CA ALA A 19 0.19 -0.67 7.61
C ALA A 19 0.20 -1.89 8.54
N GLY A 20 -0.51 -1.79 9.66
CA GLY A 20 -0.45 -2.72 10.79
C GLY A 20 -0.88 -4.16 10.50
N ASN A 21 -1.09 -4.52 9.23
CA ASN A 21 -1.05 -5.88 8.67
C ASN A 21 -1.08 -5.80 7.13
N ALA A 22 0.08 -5.77 6.46
CA ALA A 22 0.26 -5.99 5.00
C ALA A 22 0.74 -7.43 4.69
N TYR A 23 0.26 -8.35 5.53
CA TYR A 23 0.67 -9.73 5.83
C TYR A 23 2.13 -10.06 6.22
N LEU A 24 3.19 -9.80 5.45
CA LEU A 24 4.58 -10.00 5.92
C LEU A 24 5.55 -8.88 5.47
N GLY A 25 4.99 -7.71 5.15
CA GLY A 25 5.75 -6.58 4.63
C GLY A 25 5.83 -6.53 3.10
N HIS A 26 5.12 -7.41 2.39
CA HIS A 26 4.96 -7.35 0.93
C HIS A 26 4.49 -5.97 0.46
N GLY A 27 3.39 -5.49 1.03
CA GLY A 27 2.85 -4.17 0.70
C GLY A 27 3.82 -3.02 1.02
N THR A 28 4.58 -3.11 2.12
CA THR A 28 5.58 -2.09 2.46
C THR A 28 6.81 -2.14 1.57
N HIS A 29 7.27 -3.34 1.18
CA HIS A 29 8.39 -3.52 0.26
C HIS A 29 8.03 -2.93 -1.11
N ALA A 30 6.91 -3.33 -1.69
CA ALA A 30 6.47 -2.81 -2.98
C ALA A 30 6.16 -1.30 -2.95
N ALA A 31 5.52 -0.80 -1.89
CA ALA A 31 5.32 0.65 -1.71
C ALA A 31 6.66 1.41 -1.69
N SER A 32 7.68 0.86 -1.02
CA SER A 32 9.03 1.46 -0.98
C SER A 32 9.74 1.41 -2.34
N THR A 33 9.53 0.37 -3.15
CA THR A 33 10.05 0.30 -4.52
C THR A 33 9.42 1.34 -5.43
N VAL A 34 8.12 1.63 -5.27
CA VAL A 34 7.42 2.62 -6.10
C VAL A 34 7.74 4.04 -5.66
N ALA A 35 7.61 4.35 -4.37
CA ALA A 35 7.66 5.73 -3.87
C ALA A 35 8.44 5.89 -2.56
N GLY A 36 9.34 4.96 -2.23
CA GLY A 36 10.20 5.09 -1.06
C GLY A 36 11.10 6.32 -1.15
N PHE A 37 11.20 7.06 -0.04
CA PHE A 37 12.22 8.10 0.10
C PHE A 37 13.62 7.52 0.09
N THR A 38 14.61 8.35 -0.24
CA THR A 38 16.03 7.96 -0.17
C THR A 38 16.40 7.63 1.28
N VAL A 39 16.89 6.42 1.48
CA VAL A 39 17.47 5.97 2.75
C VAL A 39 18.92 5.58 2.50
N GLU A 40 19.84 6.35 3.08
CA GLU A 40 21.28 6.08 3.01
C GLU A 40 21.68 4.92 3.91
N GLY A 41 22.68 4.14 3.49
CA GLY A 41 23.23 3.04 4.28
C GLY A 41 22.28 1.85 4.46
N GLY A 42 21.30 1.69 3.56
CA GLY A 42 20.43 0.52 3.52
C GLY A 42 21.25 -0.74 3.21
N SER A 43 20.99 -1.83 3.94
CA SER A 43 21.53 -3.15 3.63
C SER A 43 20.67 -4.25 4.22
N LEU A 44 20.67 -5.42 3.59
CA LEU A 44 20.09 -6.65 4.12
C LEU A 44 21.21 -7.64 4.39
N TYR A 45 21.54 -7.87 5.66
CA TYR A 45 22.67 -8.74 6.05
C TYR A 45 23.97 -8.42 5.28
N SER A 46 24.31 -7.12 5.18
CA SER A 46 25.45 -6.57 4.41
C SER A 46 25.36 -6.70 2.88
N MET A 47 24.27 -7.23 2.32
CA MET A 47 24.01 -7.24 0.88
C MET A 47 23.31 -5.95 0.44
N GLY A 48 23.60 -5.51 -0.78
CA GLY A 48 22.97 -4.33 -1.37
C GLY A 48 23.29 -3.02 -0.65
N GLN A 49 24.52 -2.88 -0.13
CA GLN A 49 24.95 -1.66 0.56
C GLN A 49 24.86 -0.45 -0.37
N GLY A 50 24.12 0.56 0.06
CA GLY A 50 23.99 1.81 -0.69
C GLY A 50 22.75 2.59 -0.27
N ALA A 51 22.40 3.59 -1.06
CA ALA A 51 21.16 4.33 -0.92
C ALA A 51 20.00 3.53 -1.54
N ALA A 52 18.94 3.27 -0.77
CA ALA A 52 17.69 2.71 -1.29
C ALA A 52 16.69 3.82 -1.58
N GLN A 53 16.05 3.80 -2.75
CA GLN A 53 15.08 4.82 -3.16
C GLN A 53 14.04 4.18 -4.10
N GLY A 54 12.79 4.65 -4.04
CA GLY A 54 11.74 4.23 -4.97
C GLY A 54 11.82 4.95 -6.33
N GLY A 55 11.10 4.44 -7.32
CA GLY A 55 11.11 5.01 -8.68
C GLY A 55 10.60 6.46 -8.76
N VAL A 56 9.62 6.83 -7.94
CA VAL A 56 9.08 8.21 -7.86
C VAL A 56 8.90 8.63 -6.39
N PRO A 57 9.97 9.06 -5.71
CA PRO A 57 9.97 9.38 -4.27
C PRO A 57 9.04 10.53 -3.87
N SER A 58 8.72 11.42 -4.82
CA SER A 58 7.81 12.56 -4.61
C SER A 58 6.33 12.20 -4.82
N SER A 59 6.03 10.97 -5.26
CA SER A 59 4.65 10.53 -5.49
C SER A 59 3.90 10.27 -4.18
N ARG A 60 2.58 10.41 -4.23
CA ARG A 60 1.70 10.07 -3.11
C ARG A 60 1.15 8.67 -3.33
N LEU A 61 1.16 7.86 -2.27
CA LEU A 61 0.59 6.51 -2.30
C LEU A 61 -0.75 6.49 -1.56
N ALA A 62 -1.76 5.88 -2.19
CA ALA A 62 -2.95 5.38 -1.53
C ALA A 62 -2.82 3.86 -1.41
N ILE A 63 -2.95 3.32 -0.19
CA ILE A 63 -2.79 1.88 0.07
C ILE A 63 -4.14 1.30 0.48
N TYR A 64 -4.55 0.25 -0.23
CA TYR A 64 -5.75 -0.53 0.05
C TYR A 64 -5.31 -1.93 0.49
N ILE A 65 -5.60 -2.28 1.74
CA ILE A 65 -5.30 -3.61 2.28
C ILE A 65 -6.50 -4.50 1.99
N VAL A 66 -6.34 -5.40 1.03
CA VAL A 66 -7.38 -6.36 0.58
C VAL A 66 -7.01 -7.82 0.82
N CYS A 67 -5.75 -8.07 1.18
CA CYS A 67 -5.21 -9.38 1.50
C CYS A 67 -4.93 -9.50 3.00
N TYR A 68 -5.27 -10.65 3.56
CA TYR A 68 -5.08 -10.99 4.96
C TYR A 68 -4.39 -12.35 5.09
N VAL A 69 -4.27 -12.85 6.32
CA VAL A 69 -3.62 -14.12 6.65
C VAL A 69 -4.19 -15.31 5.88
N ASP A 70 -5.49 -15.25 5.62
CA ASP A 70 -6.30 -16.24 4.92
C ASP A 70 -6.33 -16.04 3.40
N GLY A 71 -5.57 -15.08 2.86
CA GLY A 71 -5.49 -14.74 1.45
C GLY A 71 -6.27 -13.48 1.07
N CYS A 72 -6.51 -13.33 -0.23
CA CYS A 72 -7.20 -12.18 -0.82
C CYS A 72 -8.54 -12.66 -1.38
N ARG A 73 -9.61 -11.91 -1.13
CA ARG A 73 -10.92 -12.19 -1.74
C ARG A 73 -11.09 -11.32 -2.97
N ASP A 74 -11.50 -11.92 -4.09
CA ASP A 74 -11.72 -11.19 -5.35
C ASP A 74 -12.71 -10.02 -5.18
N LEU A 75 -13.71 -10.19 -4.31
CA LEU A 75 -14.67 -9.13 -3.98
C LEU A 75 -14.01 -7.93 -3.29
N ASP A 76 -13.07 -8.16 -2.37
CA ASP A 76 -12.36 -7.08 -1.69
C ASP A 76 -11.36 -6.40 -2.64
N LEU A 77 -10.76 -7.15 -3.55
CA LEU A 77 -9.88 -6.63 -4.60
C LEU A 77 -10.64 -5.70 -5.56
N MET A 78 -11.79 -6.15 -6.08
CA MET A 78 -12.63 -5.34 -6.97
C MET A 78 -13.19 -4.09 -6.28
N ALA A 79 -13.59 -4.19 -5.01
CA ALA A 79 -14.02 -3.03 -4.24
C ALA A 79 -12.90 -1.99 -4.09
N ALA A 80 -11.65 -2.42 -3.89
CA ALA A 80 -10.51 -1.50 -3.81
C ALA A 80 -10.18 -0.84 -5.16
N PHE A 81 -10.41 -1.52 -6.29
CA PHE A 81 -10.31 -0.90 -7.61
C PHE A 81 -11.34 0.21 -7.80
N ASP A 82 -12.59 -0.04 -7.43
CA ASP A 82 -13.66 0.94 -7.52
C ASP A 82 -13.38 2.15 -6.61
N ASP A 83 -12.96 1.91 -5.37
CA ASP A 83 -12.62 2.99 -4.43
C ASP A 83 -11.43 3.84 -4.95
N ALA A 84 -10.38 3.21 -5.48
CA ALA A 84 -9.21 3.91 -6.00
C ALA A 84 -9.53 4.84 -7.17
N ASN A 85 -10.39 4.38 -8.08
CA ASN A 85 -10.76 5.14 -9.28
C ASN A 85 -11.82 6.20 -8.99
N ILE A 86 -12.87 5.84 -8.24
CA ILE A 86 -14.05 6.68 -8.05
C ILE A 86 -13.87 7.68 -6.92
N GLN A 87 -13.26 7.26 -5.80
CA GLN A 87 -13.18 8.10 -4.60
C GLN A 87 -11.86 8.88 -4.52
N ASP A 88 -10.74 8.21 -4.82
CA ASP A 88 -9.41 8.78 -4.57
C ASP A 88 -8.71 9.32 -5.83
N GLY A 89 -9.23 9.04 -7.03
CA GLY A 89 -8.73 9.60 -8.29
C GLY A 89 -7.29 9.19 -8.60
N VAL A 90 -6.89 7.97 -8.25
CA VAL A 90 -5.54 7.44 -8.42
C VAL A 90 -5.18 7.40 -9.92
N GLN A 91 -4.03 7.97 -10.31
CA GLN A 91 -3.64 8.02 -11.73
C GLN A 91 -3.00 6.72 -12.25
N LYS A 92 -2.35 5.95 -11.37
CA LYS A 92 -1.72 4.66 -11.70
C LYS A 92 -1.89 3.72 -10.51
N GLN A 93 -2.33 2.50 -10.77
CA GLN A 93 -2.57 1.48 -9.75
C GLN A 93 -1.70 0.24 -10.02
N SER A 94 -1.21 -0.39 -8.95
CA SER A 94 -0.56 -1.70 -8.98
C SER A 94 -1.21 -2.57 -7.92
N ILE A 95 -1.53 -3.80 -8.27
CA ILE A 95 -1.86 -4.84 -7.29
C ILE A 95 -0.54 -5.39 -6.75
N ILE A 96 -0.48 -5.65 -5.45
CA ILE A 96 0.65 -6.28 -4.78
C ILE A 96 0.08 -7.51 -4.08
N ASP A 97 0.31 -8.69 -4.66
CA ASP A 97 -0.04 -9.99 -4.09
C ASP A 97 1.09 -10.55 -3.19
#